data_AF-A0A5D0RM67-F1
#
_entry.id   AF-A0A5D0RM67-F1
#
_cell.length_a   1.000
_cell.length_b   1.000
_cell.length_c   1.000
_cell.angle_alpha   90.00
_cell.angle_beta   90.00
_cell.angle_gamma   90.00
#
_symmetry.space_group_name_H-M   'P 1'
#
loop_
_entity.id
_entity.type
_entity.pdbx_description
1 polymer ?
#
loop_
_entity_poly.entity_id
_entity_poly.type
_entity_poly.pdbx_seq_one_letter_code
_entity_poly.pdbx_strand_id
1 'polypeptide(L)'
;MINEKEIYNFFNKQKPVIGMLHLKPLPGSPVYNNEGLKPIIKHVLDEAGKLVKGGIDALEIENYNDPSYFPDCAPAETTAAMAIIANEVKKAYPEVTLGVCVLADPISSIAVAHSSGAKFIRATFFTEASVDVSGLALRRPHEILRYRKFLDPTIKIFADVHIKHSAPLATRPIEESAYDAAYFLADAVILSGKHTGHETSLENVKKVRKVLPEFPIFIGSGTNKNNVAELLKYASGAIVGTSFKKNGKTEDDIEEYKVKNFMKIVERIRNG
;
A
#
# COMPACT_ATOMS: atom_id res chain seq x y z
N MET A 1 -14.69 3.96 15.85
CA MET A 1 -13.38 4.19 15.22
C MET A 1 -12.66 2.87 15.20
N ILE A 2 -12.05 2.53 14.07
CA ILE A 2 -11.22 1.33 13.92
C ILE A 2 -10.04 1.44 14.89
N ASN A 3 -9.72 0.34 15.55
CA ASN A 3 -8.58 0.25 16.47
C ASN A 3 -7.68 -0.94 16.10
N GLU A 4 -6.55 -1.09 16.80
CA GLU A 4 -5.59 -2.16 16.52
C GLU A 4 -6.19 -3.58 16.57
N LYS A 5 -7.25 -3.81 17.37
CA LYS A 5 -7.93 -5.11 17.44
C LYS A 5 -8.67 -5.45 16.15
N GLU A 6 -9.25 -4.46 15.48
CA GLU A 6 -9.89 -4.67 14.18
C GLU A 6 -8.87 -5.04 13.10
N ILE A 7 -7.67 -4.47 13.13
CA ILE A 7 -6.58 -4.86 12.22
C ILE A 7 -6.11 -6.29 12.48
N TYR A 8 -5.97 -6.67 13.75
CA TYR A 8 -5.68 -8.05 14.12
C TYR A 8 -6.72 -9.01 13.54
N ASN A 9 -8.02 -8.71 13.72
CA ASN A 9 -9.09 -9.55 13.18
C ASN A 9 -9.09 -9.58 11.65
N PHE A 10 -8.78 -8.45 11.00
CA PHE A 10 -8.78 -8.33 9.55
C PHE A 10 -7.68 -9.18 8.88
N PHE A 11 -6.48 -9.24 9.47
CA PHE A 11 -5.37 -10.05 8.94
C PHE A 11 -5.17 -11.38 9.67
N ASN A 12 -5.90 -11.63 10.75
CA ASN A 12 -5.66 -12.71 11.72
C ASN A 12 -4.21 -12.78 12.25
N LYS A 13 -3.56 -11.61 12.35
CA LYS A 13 -2.13 -11.46 12.68
C LYS A 13 -1.89 -10.14 13.41
N GLN A 14 -1.04 -10.17 14.43
CA GLN A 14 -0.50 -8.93 15.01
C GLN A 14 0.65 -8.43 14.16
N LYS A 15 0.81 -7.12 14.03
CA LYS A 15 1.89 -6.51 13.23
C LYS A 15 1.97 -7.09 11.81
N PRO A 16 0.87 -7.16 11.04
CA PRO A 16 0.86 -7.72 9.69
C PRO A 16 1.89 -7.05 8.79
N VAL A 17 2.53 -7.87 7.96
CA VAL A 17 3.44 -7.43 6.90
C VAL A 17 2.75 -7.70 5.57
N ILE A 18 2.57 -6.63 4.80
CA ILE A 18 1.96 -6.65 3.47
C ILE A 18 3.12 -6.63 2.45
N GLY A 19 3.17 -7.61 1.56
CA GLY A 19 4.18 -7.70 0.51
C GLY A 19 3.75 -6.93 -0.72
N MET A 20 4.56 -5.96 -1.14
CA MET A 20 4.26 -5.13 -2.29
C MET A 20 4.63 -5.83 -3.61
N LEU A 21 3.65 -5.96 -4.49
CA LEU A 21 3.76 -6.45 -5.86
C LEU A 21 3.76 -5.24 -6.81
N HIS A 22 4.95 -4.69 -7.07
CA HIS A 22 5.11 -3.66 -8.10
C HIS A 22 4.94 -4.31 -9.47
N LEU A 23 3.89 -3.94 -10.19
CA LEU A 23 3.60 -4.49 -11.50
C LEU A 23 4.65 -4.02 -12.53
N LYS A 24 4.82 -4.79 -13.60
CA LYS A 24 5.52 -4.32 -14.81
C LYS A 24 4.62 -3.30 -15.54
N PRO A 25 5.19 -2.49 -16.46
CA PRO A 25 4.43 -1.50 -17.20
C PRO A 25 3.12 -2.05 -17.79
N LEU A 26 2.00 -1.35 -17.60
CA LEU A 26 0.66 -1.70 -18.06
C LEU A 26 0.30 -0.99 -19.38
N PRO A 27 -0.75 -1.44 -20.10
CA PRO A 27 -1.31 -0.67 -21.22
C PRO A 27 -1.57 0.79 -20.84
N GLY A 28 -1.17 1.71 -21.72
CA GLY A 28 -1.22 3.16 -21.48
C GLY A 28 0.09 3.76 -20.95
N SER A 29 0.96 2.95 -20.34
CA SER A 29 2.28 3.41 -19.88
C SER A 29 3.21 3.72 -21.07
N PRO A 30 4.00 4.81 -21.03
CA PRO A 30 4.96 5.16 -22.09
C PRO A 30 6.05 4.10 -22.33
N VAL A 31 6.29 3.24 -21.33
CA VAL A 31 7.31 2.17 -21.37
C VAL A 31 6.70 0.77 -21.48
N TYR A 32 5.40 0.69 -21.80
CA TYR A 32 4.74 -0.58 -22.07
C TYR A 32 5.28 -1.23 -23.35
N ASN A 33 5.62 -2.52 -23.27
CA ASN A 33 6.26 -3.25 -24.36
C ASN A 33 5.26 -3.85 -25.38
N ASN A 34 3.95 -3.66 -25.20
CA ASN A 34 2.88 -4.18 -26.06
C ASN A 34 2.79 -5.72 -26.17
N GLU A 35 3.38 -6.48 -25.25
CA GLU A 35 3.32 -7.96 -25.26
C GLU A 35 2.01 -8.53 -24.68
N GLY A 36 1.10 -7.66 -24.25
CA GLY A 36 -0.17 -8.04 -23.62
C GLY A 36 -0.03 -8.27 -22.11
N LEU A 37 -1.16 -8.58 -21.44
CA LEU A 37 -1.17 -8.78 -19.99
C LEU A 37 -0.61 -10.14 -19.55
N LYS A 38 -0.52 -11.14 -20.44
CA LYS A 38 -0.10 -12.50 -20.07
C LYS A 38 1.30 -12.57 -19.43
N PRO A 39 2.35 -11.92 -19.98
CA PRO A 39 3.67 -11.90 -19.34
C PRO A 39 3.65 -11.20 -17.98
N ILE A 40 2.87 -10.12 -17.84
CA ILE A 40 2.72 -9.36 -16.59
C ILE A 40 2.06 -10.22 -15.51
N ILE A 41 0.97 -10.91 -15.86
CA ILE A 41 0.27 -11.86 -14.98
C ILE A 41 1.22 -12.99 -14.56
N LYS A 42 1.97 -13.59 -15.51
CA LYS A 42 2.94 -14.63 -15.18
C LYS A 42 3.99 -14.14 -14.17
N HIS A 43 4.52 -12.93 -14.39
CA HIS A 43 5.53 -12.35 -13.52
C HIS A 43 4.98 -12.03 -12.12
N VAL A 44 3.83 -11.37 -12.01
CA VAL A 44 3.26 -11.03 -10.70
C VAL A 44 2.86 -12.27 -9.90
N LEU A 45 2.42 -13.34 -10.55
CA LEU A 45 2.14 -14.62 -9.88
C LEU A 45 3.40 -15.29 -9.35
N ASP A 46 4.51 -15.23 -10.09
CA ASP A 46 5.82 -15.72 -9.61
C ASP A 46 6.28 -14.91 -8.37
N GLU A 47 6.21 -13.59 -8.44
CA GLU A 47 6.56 -12.68 -7.35
C GLU A 47 5.66 -12.90 -6.11
N ALA A 48 4.36 -13.05 -6.30
CA ALA A 48 3.40 -13.38 -5.23
C ALA A 48 3.74 -14.73 -4.58
N GLY A 49 4.13 -15.72 -5.38
CA GLY A 49 4.58 -17.02 -4.89
C GLY A 49 5.79 -16.92 -3.98
N LYS A 50 6.77 -16.08 -4.32
CA LYS A 50 7.96 -15.84 -3.48
C LYS A 50 7.61 -15.14 -2.16
N LEU A 51 6.69 -14.17 -2.19
CA LEU A 51 6.21 -13.49 -0.99
C LEU A 51 5.46 -14.45 -0.05
N VAL A 52 4.54 -15.24 -0.60
CA VAL A 52 3.74 -16.22 0.16
C VAL A 52 4.61 -17.31 0.75
N LYS A 53 5.52 -17.92 -0.03
CA LYS A 53 6.52 -18.89 0.50
C LYS A 53 7.48 -18.26 1.52
N GLY A 54 7.66 -16.95 1.42
CA GLY A 54 8.42 -16.14 2.36
C GLY A 54 7.74 -15.91 3.71
N GLY A 55 6.43 -16.17 3.81
CA GLY A 55 5.64 -16.03 5.03
C GLY A 55 4.98 -14.67 5.19
N ILE A 56 4.75 -13.92 4.10
CA ILE A 56 3.98 -12.66 4.16
C ILE A 56 2.55 -12.89 4.65
N ASP A 57 1.93 -11.90 5.30
CA ASP A 57 0.55 -12.04 5.81
C ASP A 57 -0.51 -11.58 4.80
N ALA A 58 -0.13 -10.69 3.87
CA ALA A 58 -0.99 -10.14 2.84
C ALA A 58 -0.18 -9.66 1.63
N LEU A 59 -0.87 -9.39 0.52
CA LEU A 59 -0.31 -8.87 -0.71
C LEU A 59 -0.96 -7.52 -1.05
N GLU A 60 -0.22 -6.63 -1.68
CA GLU A 60 -0.75 -5.39 -2.29
C GLU A 60 -0.18 -5.26 -3.70
N ILE A 61 -1.04 -5.06 -4.71
CA ILE A 61 -0.61 -4.76 -6.06
C ILE A 61 -0.55 -3.25 -6.29
N GLU A 62 0.47 -2.78 -6.99
CA GLU A 62 0.68 -1.36 -7.30
C GLU A 62 1.21 -1.17 -8.71
N ASN A 63 0.67 -0.21 -9.46
CA ASN A 63 1.12 0.13 -10.81
C ASN A 63 2.34 1.07 -10.82
N TYR A 64 3.29 0.86 -9.91
CA TYR A 64 4.41 1.79 -9.69
C TYR A 64 5.36 1.93 -10.88
N ASN A 65 5.57 0.86 -11.66
CA ASN A 65 6.42 0.92 -12.84
C ASN A 65 5.66 1.41 -14.09
N ASP A 66 4.50 2.05 -13.92
CA ASP A 66 3.85 2.90 -14.92
C ASP A 66 4.31 4.35 -14.70
N PRO A 67 5.50 4.76 -15.17
CA PRO A 67 5.93 6.15 -15.02
C PRO A 67 4.92 7.08 -15.70
N SER A 68 4.73 8.28 -15.14
CA SER A 68 3.70 9.28 -15.52
C SER A 68 2.26 8.86 -15.21
N TYR A 69 1.99 8.45 -13.95
CA TYR A 69 0.61 8.25 -13.49
C TYR A 69 -0.18 9.56 -13.53
N PHE A 70 -1.49 9.43 -13.78
CA PHE A 70 -2.41 10.55 -13.82
C PHE A 70 -2.68 11.01 -12.39
N PRO A 71 -2.44 12.29 -12.04
CA PRO A 71 -2.61 12.79 -10.67
C PRO A 71 -4.07 12.80 -10.22
N ASP A 72 -4.99 12.72 -11.19
CA ASP A 72 -6.42 12.60 -10.99
C ASP A 72 -6.89 11.23 -11.50
N CYS A 73 -7.80 11.15 -12.46
CA CYS A 73 -8.39 9.86 -12.84
C CYS A 73 -7.40 8.93 -13.56
N ALA A 74 -7.26 7.70 -13.08
CA ALA A 74 -6.55 6.66 -13.83
C ALA A 74 -7.31 6.33 -15.13
N PRO A 75 -6.62 6.15 -16.26
CA PRO A 75 -7.26 5.76 -17.52
C PRO A 75 -7.97 4.41 -17.44
N ALA A 76 -8.97 4.22 -18.30
CA ALA A 76 -9.78 3.01 -18.33
C ALA A 76 -8.93 1.75 -18.57
N GLU A 77 -7.90 1.84 -19.41
CA GLU A 77 -6.97 0.76 -19.71
C GLU A 77 -6.14 0.32 -18.49
N THR A 78 -5.70 1.28 -17.66
CA THR A 78 -4.97 1.00 -16.42
C THR A 78 -5.88 0.31 -15.41
N THR A 79 -7.08 0.86 -15.19
CA THR A 79 -8.07 0.30 -14.26
C THR A 79 -8.52 -1.10 -14.69
N ALA A 80 -8.74 -1.32 -15.99
CA ALA A 80 -9.10 -2.63 -16.53
C ALA A 80 -7.95 -3.65 -16.39
N ALA A 81 -6.71 -3.27 -16.70
CA ALA A 81 -5.55 -4.13 -16.54
C ALA A 81 -5.34 -4.52 -15.07
N MET A 82 -5.43 -3.54 -14.15
CA MET A 82 -5.34 -3.75 -12.71
C MET A 82 -6.41 -4.73 -12.21
N ALA A 83 -7.67 -4.59 -12.66
CA ALA A 83 -8.75 -5.51 -12.30
C ALA A 83 -8.48 -6.96 -12.73
N ILE A 84 -8.01 -7.17 -13.97
CA ILE A 84 -7.65 -8.50 -14.47
C ILE A 84 -6.51 -9.10 -13.64
N ILE A 85 -5.43 -8.33 -13.44
CA ILE A 85 -4.26 -8.79 -12.69
C ILE A 85 -4.61 -9.11 -11.24
N ALA A 86 -5.35 -8.24 -10.56
CA ALA A 86 -5.81 -8.45 -9.19
C ALA A 86 -6.62 -9.74 -9.06
N ASN A 87 -7.54 -9.97 -9.99
CA ASN A 87 -8.37 -11.17 -10.03
C ASN A 87 -7.53 -12.45 -10.24
N GLU A 88 -6.53 -12.43 -11.11
CA GLU A 88 -5.63 -13.58 -11.31
C GLU A 88 -4.78 -13.87 -10.06
N VAL A 89 -4.26 -12.83 -9.39
CA VAL A 89 -3.55 -12.98 -8.11
C VAL A 89 -4.50 -13.55 -7.04
N LYS A 90 -5.73 -13.06 -6.95
CA LYS A 90 -6.70 -13.54 -5.95
C LYS A 90 -7.12 -14.98 -6.20
N LYS A 91 -7.28 -15.40 -7.45
CA LYS A 91 -7.55 -16.81 -7.81
C LYS A 91 -6.39 -17.73 -7.43
N ALA A 92 -5.15 -17.30 -7.63
CA ALA A 92 -3.98 -18.10 -7.28
C ALA A 92 -3.75 -18.21 -5.78
N TYR A 93 -4.13 -17.18 -5.01
CA TYR A 93 -3.93 -17.09 -3.56
C TYR A 93 -5.23 -16.68 -2.82
N PRO A 94 -6.27 -17.52 -2.84
CA PRO A 94 -7.60 -17.17 -2.32
C PRO A 94 -7.62 -16.89 -0.81
N GLU A 95 -6.74 -17.53 -0.05
CA GLU A 95 -6.65 -17.37 1.41
C GLU A 95 -5.80 -16.16 1.84
N VAL A 96 -5.03 -15.56 0.91
CA VAL A 96 -4.19 -14.40 1.22
C VAL A 96 -4.99 -13.13 1.01
N THR A 97 -4.97 -12.24 2.00
CA THR A 97 -5.61 -10.92 1.87
C THR A 97 -4.89 -10.13 0.79
N LEU A 98 -5.66 -9.60 -0.16
CA LEU A 98 -5.16 -8.78 -1.25
C LEU A 98 -5.60 -7.33 -1.07
N GLY A 99 -4.68 -6.41 -1.30
CA GLY A 99 -4.91 -4.98 -1.41
C GLY A 99 -4.57 -4.45 -2.80
N VAL A 100 -5.09 -3.26 -3.10
CA VAL A 100 -4.91 -2.60 -4.40
C VAL A 100 -4.47 -1.16 -4.20
N CYS A 101 -3.45 -0.75 -4.96
CA CYS A 101 -3.00 0.63 -5.10
C CYS A 101 -2.99 1.00 -6.59
N VAL A 102 -4.05 1.65 -7.07
CA VAL A 102 -3.98 2.42 -8.32
C VAL A 102 -3.45 3.80 -7.93
N LEU A 103 -2.20 4.10 -8.29
CA LEU A 103 -1.53 5.33 -7.87
C LEU A 103 -2.37 6.56 -8.18
N ALA A 104 -2.46 7.45 -7.19
CA ALA A 104 -3.24 8.69 -7.19
C ALA A 104 -4.77 8.55 -7.31
N ASP A 105 -5.31 7.37 -7.57
CA ASP A 105 -6.74 7.14 -7.80
C ASP A 105 -7.37 6.10 -6.84
N PRO A 106 -7.81 6.54 -5.64
CA PRO A 106 -8.51 5.67 -4.70
C PRO A 106 -9.89 5.22 -5.20
N ILE A 107 -10.54 5.95 -6.11
CA ILE A 107 -11.85 5.56 -6.68
C ILE A 107 -11.65 4.35 -7.59
N SER A 108 -10.70 4.41 -8.51
CA SER A 108 -10.32 3.27 -9.35
C SER A 108 -9.82 2.10 -8.50
N SER A 109 -9.06 2.37 -7.44
CA SER A 109 -8.62 1.33 -6.50
C SER A 109 -9.79 0.59 -5.85
N ILE A 110 -10.84 1.31 -5.41
CA ILE A 110 -12.07 0.70 -4.84
C ILE A 110 -12.76 -0.16 -5.91
N ALA A 111 -12.86 0.33 -7.14
CA ALA A 111 -13.50 -0.40 -8.25
C ALA A 111 -12.77 -1.72 -8.58
N VAL A 112 -11.45 -1.65 -8.68
CA VAL A 112 -10.57 -2.82 -8.89
C VAL A 112 -10.68 -3.78 -7.72
N ALA A 113 -10.64 -3.29 -6.48
CA ALA A 113 -10.70 -4.12 -5.30
C ALA A 113 -12.03 -4.89 -5.20
N HIS A 114 -13.16 -4.23 -5.41
CA HIS A 114 -14.46 -4.87 -5.47
C HIS A 114 -14.53 -5.95 -6.56
N SER A 115 -14.09 -5.62 -7.77
CA SER A 115 -14.19 -6.51 -8.95
C SER A 115 -13.29 -7.75 -8.85
N SER A 116 -12.21 -7.68 -8.07
CA SER A 116 -11.23 -8.76 -7.90
C SER A 116 -11.37 -9.54 -6.59
N GLY A 117 -12.21 -9.07 -5.66
CA GLY A 117 -12.33 -9.64 -4.32
C GLY A 117 -11.20 -9.26 -3.35
N ALA A 118 -10.40 -8.24 -3.67
CA ALA A 118 -9.47 -7.63 -2.71
C ALA A 118 -10.25 -6.94 -1.58
N LYS A 119 -9.59 -6.75 -0.43
CA LYS A 119 -10.26 -6.37 0.83
C LYS A 119 -9.87 -4.99 1.34
N PHE A 120 -8.84 -4.39 0.77
CA PHE A 120 -8.43 -3.04 1.12
C PHE A 120 -7.82 -2.33 -0.08
N ILE A 121 -7.75 -1.01 0.01
CA ILE A 121 -7.00 -0.17 -0.90
C ILE A 121 -5.95 0.63 -0.14
N ARG A 122 -4.86 0.95 -0.82
CA ARG A 122 -3.96 2.02 -0.43
C ARG A 122 -4.38 3.29 -1.18
N ALA A 123 -4.83 4.30 -0.43
CA ALA A 123 -5.15 5.60 -0.97
C ALA A 123 -3.93 6.51 -0.82
N THR A 124 -3.16 6.67 -1.91
CA THR A 124 -1.96 7.53 -1.90
C THR A 124 -2.27 8.99 -1.63
N PHE A 125 -3.49 9.42 -1.98
CA PHE A 125 -4.07 10.70 -1.60
C PHE A 125 -5.49 10.45 -1.06
N PHE A 126 -5.78 11.02 0.10
CA PHE A 126 -7.08 10.84 0.76
C PHE A 126 -7.61 12.18 1.27
N THR A 127 -6.83 12.83 2.13
CA THR A 127 -7.05 14.21 2.63
C THR A 127 -6.03 15.16 2.02
N GLU A 128 -6.32 16.46 2.15
CA GLU A 128 -5.47 17.58 1.75
C GLU A 128 -5.29 17.71 0.23
N ALA A 129 -5.01 18.94 -0.20
CA ALA A 129 -4.47 19.19 -1.52
C ALA A 129 -2.96 19.00 -1.46
N SER A 130 -2.39 18.25 -2.40
CA SER A 130 -0.96 17.95 -2.45
C SER A 130 -0.37 18.30 -3.81
N VAL A 131 0.87 18.77 -3.79
CA VAL A 131 1.72 18.95 -4.97
C VAL A 131 2.57 17.69 -5.12
N ASP A 132 2.27 16.89 -6.12
CA ASP A 132 3.04 15.70 -6.51
C ASP A 132 3.92 16.02 -7.72
N VAL A 133 4.97 15.22 -7.94
CA VAL A 133 5.81 15.32 -9.15
C VAL A 133 5.02 15.21 -10.48
N SER A 134 3.83 14.61 -10.45
CA SER A 134 2.92 14.50 -11.60
C SER A 134 1.87 15.61 -11.68
N GLY A 135 1.77 16.52 -10.70
CA GLY A 135 0.82 17.62 -10.68
C GLY A 135 0.08 17.78 -9.35
N LEU A 136 -1.05 18.52 -9.37
CA LEU A 136 -1.89 18.72 -8.19
C LEU A 136 -2.80 17.51 -7.97
N ALA A 137 -2.73 16.92 -6.77
CA ALA A 137 -3.66 15.90 -6.30
C ALA A 137 -4.70 16.53 -5.37
N LEU A 138 -5.98 16.46 -5.73
CA LEU A 138 -7.10 17.15 -5.04
C LEU A 138 -8.17 16.16 -4.56
N ARG A 139 -7.75 15.05 -3.96
CA ARG A 139 -8.67 14.01 -3.48
C ARG A 139 -9.51 14.48 -2.30
N ARG A 140 -10.78 14.05 -2.28
CA ARG A 140 -11.78 14.47 -1.31
C ARG A 140 -12.33 13.23 -0.59
N PRO A 141 -12.15 13.11 0.74
CA PRO A 141 -12.62 11.94 1.49
C PRO A 141 -14.11 11.67 1.27
N HIS A 142 -14.91 12.73 1.16
CA HIS A 142 -16.36 12.62 1.04
C HIS A 142 -16.82 12.02 -0.31
N GLU A 143 -16.03 12.13 -1.37
CA GLU A 143 -16.29 11.45 -2.66
C GLU A 143 -15.89 9.97 -2.54
N ILE A 144 -14.68 9.72 -2.03
CA ILE A 144 -14.11 8.38 -1.85
C ILE A 144 -14.99 7.50 -0.96
N LEU A 145 -15.40 8.01 0.21
CA LEU A 145 -16.20 7.28 1.18
C LEU A 145 -17.62 6.99 0.67
N ARG A 146 -18.21 7.91 -0.10
CA ARG A 146 -19.53 7.69 -0.73
C ARG A 146 -19.43 6.64 -1.83
N TYR A 147 -18.36 6.67 -2.63
CA TYR A 147 -18.12 5.66 -3.65
C TYR A 147 -17.88 4.27 -3.03
N ARG A 148 -17.06 4.18 -1.98
CA ARG A 148 -16.93 2.95 -1.18
C ARG A 148 -18.29 2.47 -0.67
N LYS A 149 -19.07 3.35 -0.02
CA LYS A 149 -20.39 2.97 0.51
C LYS A 149 -21.34 2.46 -0.58
N PHE A 150 -21.30 3.08 -1.75
CA PHE A 150 -22.09 2.69 -2.91
C PHE A 150 -21.68 1.32 -3.46
N LEU A 151 -20.38 1.09 -3.64
CA LEU A 151 -19.87 -0.10 -4.31
C LEU A 151 -19.66 -1.28 -3.35
N ASP A 152 -18.89 -1.08 -2.29
CA ASP A 152 -18.60 -2.10 -1.28
C ASP A 152 -18.11 -1.45 0.04
N PRO A 153 -18.96 -1.36 1.07
CA PRO A 153 -18.60 -0.76 2.36
C PRO A 153 -17.58 -1.59 3.15
N THR A 154 -17.27 -2.82 2.74
CA THR A 154 -16.33 -3.70 3.45
C THR A 154 -14.87 -3.45 3.11
N ILE A 155 -14.59 -2.75 2.00
CA ILE A 155 -13.24 -2.42 1.56
C ILE A 155 -12.60 -1.41 2.52
N LYS A 156 -11.47 -1.78 3.14
CA LYS A 156 -10.72 -0.88 4.02
C LYS A 156 -9.91 0.13 3.21
N ILE A 157 -9.81 1.36 3.68
CA ILE A 157 -9.03 2.45 3.08
C ILE A 157 -7.85 2.75 3.99
N PHE A 158 -6.65 2.38 3.54
CA PHE A 158 -5.41 2.75 4.19
C PHE A 158 -4.86 3.99 3.50
N ALA A 159 -4.90 5.14 4.18
CA ALA A 159 -4.58 6.44 3.60
C ALA A 159 -3.12 6.81 3.87
N ASP A 160 -2.34 7.10 2.83
CA ASP A 160 -1.03 7.71 3.02
C ASP A 160 -1.16 9.12 3.60
N VAL A 161 -0.20 9.47 4.44
CA VAL A 161 0.00 10.83 4.96
C VAL A 161 1.39 11.28 4.53
N HIS A 162 1.43 12.42 3.84
CA HIS A 162 2.66 12.99 3.25
C HIS A 162 3.41 11.96 2.40
N ILE A 163 2.73 11.42 1.38
CA ILE A 163 3.30 10.38 0.53
C ILE A 163 4.58 10.86 -0.19
N LYS A 164 5.49 9.90 -0.41
CA LYS A 164 6.69 10.05 -1.25
C LYS A 164 6.41 10.82 -2.54
N HIS A 165 7.40 11.61 -2.98
CA HIS A 165 7.31 12.44 -4.20
C HIS A 165 6.22 13.52 -4.19
N SER A 166 5.57 13.75 -3.05
CA SER A 166 4.59 14.82 -2.90
C SER A 166 4.84 15.62 -1.62
N ALA A 167 4.22 16.79 -1.54
CA ALA A 167 4.07 17.56 -0.31
C ALA A 167 2.69 18.19 -0.26
N PRO A 168 2.11 18.38 0.94
CA PRO A 168 0.91 19.18 1.10
C PRO A 168 1.07 20.57 0.46
N LEU A 169 0.05 21.06 -0.23
CA LEU A 169 0.04 22.38 -0.87
C LEU A 169 0.25 23.51 0.15
N ALA A 170 -0.25 23.32 1.37
CA ALA A 170 0.05 24.15 2.53
C ALA A 170 0.78 23.32 3.57
N THR A 171 1.91 23.82 4.09
CA THR A 171 2.71 23.11 5.09
C THR A 171 1.87 22.77 6.33
N ARG A 172 1.80 21.49 6.67
CA ARG A 172 1.13 20.99 7.87
C ARG A 172 1.98 19.94 8.58
N PRO A 173 1.96 19.88 9.93
CA PRO A 173 2.61 18.81 10.68
C PRO A 173 2.00 17.44 10.33
N ILE A 174 2.84 16.39 10.27
CA ILE A 174 2.40 15.05 9.88
C ILE A 174 1.39 14.45 10.87
N GLU A 175 1.51 14.77 12.15
CA GLU A 175 0.58 14.38 13.20
C GLU A 175 -0.83 14.97 12.98
N GLU A 176 -0.94 16.21 12.50
CA GLU A 176 -2.23 16.83 12.20
C GLU A 176 -2.84 16.23 10.94
N SER A 177 -2.06 16.08 9.87
CA SER A 177 -2.53 15.44 8.64
C SER A 177 -2.99 13.99 8.89
N ALA A 178 -2.29 13.25 9.75
CA ALA A 178 -2.69 11.90 10.14
C ALA A 178 -3.96 11.89 11.01
N TYR A 179 -4.07 12.80 11.97
CA TYR A 179 -5.27 12.96 12.76
C TYR A 179 -6.48 13.27 11.88
N ASP A 180 -6.33 14.17 10.90
CA ASP A 180 -7.40 14.52 9.97
C ASP A 180 -7.81 13.33 9.10
N ALA A 181 -6.86 12.54 8.58
CA ALA A 181 -7.18 11.32 7.83
C ALA A 181 -8.02 10.33 8.69
N ALA A 182 -7.66 10.14 9.95
CA ALA A 182 -8.43 9.33 10.90
C ALA A 182 -9.82 9.95 11.19
N TYR A 183 -9.88 11.26 11.44
CA TYR A 183 -11.12 12.00 11.67
C TYR A 183 -12.08 11.88 10.48
N PHE A 184 -11.55 11.94 9.25
CA PHE A 184 -12.27 11.71 8.01
C PHE A 184 -12.46 10.23 7.66
N LEU A 185 -12.44 9.33 8.65
CA LEU A 185 -12.86 7.93 8.52
C LEU A 185 -11.99 7.06 7.58
N ALA A 186 -10.70 7.36 7.46
CA ALA A 186 -9.75 6.34 7.01
C ALA A 186 -9.79 5.13 7.96
N ASP A 187 -9.50 3.94 7.45
CA ASP A 187 -9.43 2.71 8.25
C ASP A 187 -8.04 2.50 8.87
N ALA A 188 -7.02 3.08 8.25
CA ALA A 188 -5.65 3.18 8.76
C ALA A 188 -4.93 4.37 8.11
N VAL A 189 -3.86 4.85 8.74
CA VAL A 189 -2.91 5.77 8.11
C VAL A 189 -1.61 5.05 7.76
N ILE A 190 -1.00 5.42 6.64
CA ILE A 190 0.29 4.93 6.18
C ILE A 190 1.29 6.07 6.27
N LEU A 191 2.41 5.82 6.95
CA LEU A 191 3.54 6.73 7.05
C LEU A 191 4.68 6.22 6.16
N SER A 192 5.13 7.07 5.24
CA SER A 192 6.20 6.74 4.29
C SER A 192 7.42 7.65 4.49
N GLY A 193 8.60 7.16 4.15
CA GLY A 193 9.78 8.00 3.93
C GLY A 193 9.63 8.89 2.69
N LYS A 194 10.45 9.94 2.60
CA LYS A 194 10.35 10.99 1.57
C LYS A 194 10.42 10.49 0.11
N HIS A 195 11.07 9.34 -0.12
CA HIS A 195 11.20 8.70 -1.42
C HIS A 195 11.05 7.17 -1.27
N THR A 196 10.74 6.46 -2.36
CA THR A 196 10.67 4.98 -2.34
C THR A 196 11.98 4.38 -1.83
N GLY A 197 11.91 3.50 -0.83
CA GLY A 197 13.07 2.83 -0.24
C GLY A 197 13.82 3.62 0.84
N HIS A 198 13.51 4.92 1.04
CA HIS A 198 14.06 5.70 2.15
C HIS A 198 13.33 5.39 3.45
N GLU A 199 14.08 5.34 4.55
CA GLU A 199 13.55 4.99 5.87
C GLU A 199 12.48 5.99 6.34
N THR A 200 11.40 5.45 6.90
CA THR A 200 10.40 6.25 7.59
C THR A 200 10.98 6.73 8.92
N SER A 201 10.88 8.03 9.20
CA SER A 201 11.40 8.61 10.45
C SER A 201 10.66 8.03 11.66
N LEU A 202 11.39 7.34 12.55
CA LEU A 202 10.84 6.84 13.81
C LEU A 202 10.24 7.98 14.66
N GLU A 203 10.81 9.18 14.58
CA GLU A 203 10.28 10.36 15.26
C GLU A 203 8.88 10.72 14.75
N ASN A 204 8.66 10.69 13.43
CA ASN A 204 7.35 10.95 12.84
C ASN A 204 6.34 9.86 13.27
N VAL A 205 6.75 8.59 13.30
CA VAL A 205 5.88 7.50 13.77
C VAL A 205 5.47 7.73 15.22
N LYS A 206 6.40 8.16 16.10
CA LYS A 206 6.10 8.50 17.50
C LYS A 206 5.17 9.70 17.63
N LYS A 207 5.38 10.75 16.83
CA LYS A 207 4.50 11.94 16.80
C LYS A 207 3.07 11.56 16.44
N VAL A 208 2.90 10.78 15.37
CA VAL A 208 1.57 10.32 14.93
C VAL A 208 0.95 9.38 15.98
N ARG A 209 1.69 8.41 16.51
CA ARG A 209 1.19 7.51 17.57
C ARG A 209 0.70 8.28 18.81
N LYS A 210 1.33 9.41 19.16
CA LYS A 210 0.91 10.24 20.31
C LYS A 210 -0.49 10.83 20.11
N VAL A 211 -0.82 11.28 18.90
CA VAL A 211 -2.14 11.86 18.58
C VAL A 211 -3.17 10.79 18.18
N LEU A 212 -2.71 9.60 17.82
CA LEU A 212 -3.52 8.45 17.43
C LEU A 212 -3.14 7.18 18.25
N PRO A 213 -3.45 7.13 19.56
CA PRO A 213 -2.94 6.08 20.45
C PRO A 213 -3.34 4.66 20.05
N GLU A 214 -4.60 4.45 19.66
CA GLU A 214 -5.16 3.12 19.35
C GLU A 214 -5.49 2.92 17.86
N PHE A 215 -5.32 3.97 17.05
CA PHE A 215 -5.66 3.93 15.63
C PHE A 215 -4.60 3.15 14.84
N PRO A 216 -4.97 2.42 13.78
CA PRO A 216 -4.02 1.72 12.93
C PRO A 216 -3.02 2.63 12.21
N ILE A 217 -1.73 2.35 12.41
CA ILE A 217 -0.63 3.03 11.71
C ILE A 217 0.21 1.99 10.98
N PHE A 218 0.36 2.10 9.66
CA PHE A 218 1.23 1.26 8.85
C PHE A 218 2.47 2.03 8.41
N ILE A 219 3.59 1.34 8.27
CA ILE A 219 4.77 1.89 7.60
C ILE A 219 4.71 1.54 6.11
N GLY A 220 4.72 2.54 5.24
CA GLY A 220 4.50 2.38 3.79
C GLY A 220 5.76 2.28 2.95
N SER A 221 6.93 2.66 3.50
CA SER A 221 8.20 2.56 2.79
C SER A 221 9.42 2.53 3.72
N GLY A 222 10.53 2.02 3.19
CA GLY A 222 11.83 2.04 3.86
C GLY A 222 12.01 1.03 4.99
N THR A 223 11.00 0.21 5.28
CA THR A 223 11.14 -0.87 6.26
C THR A 223 12.11 -1.94 5.77
N ASN A 224 13.08 -2.29 6.61
CA ASN A 224 14.11 -3.28 6.34
C ASN A 224 14.45 -4.04 7.63
N LYS A 225 15.31 -5.06 7.53
CA LYS A 225 15.68 -5.93 8.66
C LYS A 225 16.32 -5.18 9.85
N ASN A 226 16.89 -4.01 9.63
CA ASN A 226 17.60 -3.25 10.66
C ASN A 226 16.66 -2.32 11.44
N ASN A 227 15.55 -1.87 10.83
CA ASN A 227 14.65 -0.87 11.45
C ASN A 227 13.25 -1.41 11.81
N VAL A 228 12.85 -2.58 11.28
CA VAL A 228 11.50 -3.14 11.48
C VAL A 228 11.15 -3.30 12.96
N ALA A 229 12.12 -3.72 13.79
CA ALA A 229 11.88 -3.93 15.22
C ALA A 229 11.55 -2.65 15.97
N GLU A 230 12.23 -1.55 15.67
CA GLU A 230 11.96 -0.25 16.31
C GLU A 230 10.67 0.38 15.79
N LEU A 231 10.39 0.24 14.49
CA LEU A 231 9.18 0.79 13.87
C LEU A 231 7.91 0.10 14.38
N LEU A 232 7.90 -1.24 14.44
CA LEU A 232 6.71 -2.02 14.85
C LEU A 232 6.34 -1.88 16.33
N LYS A 233 7.21 -1.29 17.17
CA LYS A 233 6.82 -0.87 18.53
C LYS A 233 5.71 0.17 18.52
N TYR A 234 5.69 1.03 17.50
CA TYR A 234 4.76 2.16 17.38
C TYR A 234 3.80 2.01 16.20
N ALA A 235 4.10 1.16 15.23
CA ALA A 235 3.23 0.85 14.10
C ALA A 235 2.42 -0.43 14.32
N SER A 236 1.23 -0.47 13.76
CA SER A 236 0.33 -1.61 13.75
C SER A 236 0.69 -2.63 12.66
N GLY A 237 1.51 -2.27 11.66
CA GLY A 237 1.99 -3.16 10.60
C GLY A 237 2.94 -2.45 9.62
N ALA A 238 3.33 -3.13 8.54
CA ALA A 238 4.20 -2.56 7.51
C ALA A 238 3.88 -3.09 6.10
N ILE A 239 4.08 -2.25 5.10
CA ILE A 239 4.06 -2.57 3.68
C ILE A 239 5.51 -2.60 3.21
N VAL A 240 5.96 -3.73 2.67
CA VAL A 240 7.37 -3.97 2.35
C VAL A 240 7.53 -4.39 0.90
N GLY A 241 8.33 -3.62 0.16
CA GLY A 241 8.61 -3.83 -1.25
C GLY A 241 10.09 -4.01 -1.54
N THR A 242 10.80 -2.90 -1.75
CA THR A 242 12.21 -2.90 -2.18
C THR A 242 13.14 -3.75 -1.33
N SER A 243 12.94 -3.83 -0.02
CA SER A 243 13.75 -4.67 0.88
C SER A 243 13.72 -6.17 0.55
N PHE A 244 12.73 -6.63 -0.21
CA PHE A 244 12.64 -8.01 -0.68
C PHE A 244 13.25 -8.24 -2.06
N LYS A 245 13.67 -7.19 -2.78
CA LYS A 245 14.17 -7.28 -4.16
C LYS A 245 15.69 -7.43 -4.23
N LYS A 246 16.20 -8.03 -5.32
CA LYS A 246 17.62 -8.41 -5.49
C LYS A 246 18.62 -7.29 -5.17
N ASN A 247 18.39 -6.06 -5.59
CA ASN A 247 19.24 -4.91 -5.26
C ASN A 247 18.51 -3.76 -4.58
N GLY A 248 17.35 -4.01 -3.97
CA GLY A 248 16.56 -2.92 -3.38
C GLY A 248 15.86 -2.02 -4.41
N LYS A 249 15.78 -2.42 -5.67
CA LYS A 249 15.21 -1.65 -6.77
C LYS A 249 13.85 -2.18 -7.17
N THR A 250 12.91 -1.31 -7.55
CA THR A 250 11.53 -1.67 -7.90
C THR A 250 11.40 -2.52 -9.16
N GLU A 251 12.40 -2.48 -10.04
CA GLU A 251 12.42 -3.20 -11.32
C GLU A 251 12.92 -4.64 -11.18
N ASP A 252 13.69 -4.91 -10.11
CA ASP A 252 14.27 -6.21 -9.80
C ASP A 252 13.22 -7.19 -9.26
N ASP A 253 13.52 -8.48 -9.35
CA ASP A 253 12.68 -9.53 -8.80
C ASP A 253 12.84 -9.67 -7.28
N ILE A 254 11.78 -10.13 -6.63
CA ILE A 254 11.76 -10.52 -5.23
C ILE A 254 12.65 -11.75 -5.02
N GLU A 255 13.36 -11.78 -3.90
CA GLU A 255 14.15 -12.91 -3.44
C GLU A 255 13.51 -13.52 -2.20
N GLU A 256 12.99 -14.74 -2.33
CA GLU A 256 12.27 -15.46 -1.25
C GLU A 256 13.06 -15.50 0.07
N TYR A 257 14.38 -15.70 0.01
CA TYR A 257 15.21 -15.76 1.23
C TYR A 257 15.25 -14.42 2.00
N LYS A 258 15.13 -13.27 1.31
CA LYS A 258 15.04 -11.96 1.97
C LYS A 258 13.73 -11.82 2.73
N VAL A 259 12.63 -12.27 2.13
CA VAL A 259 11.30 -12.31 2.77
C VAL A 259 11.36 -13.20 4.01
N LYS A 260 11.86 -14.44 3.90
CA LYS A 260 11.99 -15.37 5.03
C LYS A 260 12.82 -14.80 6.17
N ASN A 261 13.96 -14.16 5.87
CA ASN A 261 14.83 -13.58 6.88
C ASN A 261 14.18 -12.39 7.59
N PHE A 262 13.43 -11.57 6.85
CA PHE A 262 12.65 -10.47 7.43
C PHE A 262 11.53 -10.99 8.33
N MET A 263 10.74 -11.96 7.85
CA MET A 263 9.61 -12.51 8.62
C MET A 263 10.08 -13.22 9.89
N LYS A 264 11.27 -13.85 9.92
CA LYS A 264 11.86 -14.38 11.17
C LYS A 264 12.04 -13.32 12.25
N ILE A 265 12.34 -12.07 11.88
CA ILE A 265 12.46 -10.97 12.84
C ILE A 265 11.08 -10.56 13.33
N VAL A 266 10.11 -10.46 12.42
CA VAL A 266 8.72 -10.11 12.74
C VAL A 266 8.07 -11.15 13.65
N GLU A 267 8.29 -12.44 13.41
CA GLU A 267 7.79 -13.50 14.28
C GLU A 267 8.40 -13.44 15.69
N ARG A 268 9.65 -13.00 15.84
CA ARG A 268 10.23 -12.76 17.18
C ARG A 268 9.55 -11.59 17.88
N ILE A 269 9.19 -10.53 17.15
CA ILE A 269 8.46 -9.38 17.69
C ILE A 269 7.04 -9.78 18.11
N ARG A 270 6.40 -10.69 17.39
CA ARG A 270 5.04 -11.19 17.71
C ARG A 270 5.00 -12.10 18.94
N ASN A 271 6.09 -12.81 19.21
CA ASN A 271 6.17 -13.80 20.28
C ASN A 271 6.85 -13.28 21.57
N GLY A 272 7.37 -12.05 21.56
CA GLY A 272 8.01 -11.41 22.70
C GLY A 272 7.16 -10.27 23.24
#